data_AF-V4TBB3-F1
#
_entry.id   AF-V4TBB3-F1
#
_cell.length_a   1.000
_cell.length_b   1.000
_cell.length_c   1.000
_cell.angle_alpha   90.00
_cell.angle_beta   90.00
_cell.angle_gamma   90.00
#
_symmetry.space_group_name_H-M   'P 1'
#
loop_
_entity.id
_entity.type
_entity.pdbx_description
1 polymer ?
#
loop_
_entity_poly.entity_id
_entity_poly.type
_entity_poly.pdbx_seq_one_letter_code
_entity_poly.pdbx_strand_id
1 'polypeptide(L)'
;MASILQSAFTYSTSLSFICNCSKRNSFRVRCNVIEPLKYDNGPPCISILNNNLLDSKFHLGNTMIKNDTRLRIFSGTANPALSQEISCYMGLDLGKIKIKRFADGEIYVQLQESVRGCDVFLVQPTCPPANENIMELLVMIDACRRASAKNITAVIPYFGYARADRKTQGRESIAAKLVANLITEAGANRVLACDLHSGQSMGYFDIPVDHVYGQPVILDYLASKAISSDDLVVVSPDVGGVARARAFAKKLSDAPLAIVDKRRQGHNVAEVRFTYKLVSLCSMIVIFEVSFILHILI
;
A
#
# COMPACT_ATOMS: atom_id res chain seq x y z
N MET A 1 20.30 -7.62 9.63
CA MET A 1 19.78 -6.49 10.44
C MET A 1 18.47 -6.89 11.12
N ALA A 2 18.54 -7.85 12.03
CA ALA A 2 17.38 -8.43 12.74
C ALA A 2 17.55 -8.36 14.28
N SER A 3 18.38 -7.43 14.77
CA SER A 3 18.86 -7.47 16.17
C SER A 3 18.62 -6.19 16.99
N ILE A 4 17.78 -5.25 16.52
CA ILE A 4 17.51 -4.00 17.26
C ILE A 4 16.08 -3.93 17.83
N LEU A 5 15.22 -4.92 17.56
CA LEU A 5 13.85 -4.98 18.11
C LEU A 5 13.69 -5.84 19.37
N GLN A 6 14.79 -6.36 19.94
CA GLN A 6 14.71 -7.27 21.10
C GLN A 6 15.18 -6.68 22.43
N SER A 7 15.57 -5.40 22.48
CA SER A 7 16.13 -4.77 23.68
C SER A 7 15.20 -3.82 24.45
N ALA A 8 13.90 -3.76 24.14
CA ALA A 8 12.96 -2.87 24.84
C ALA A 8 11.99 -3.57 25.82
N PHE A 9 12.12 -4.88 26.04
CA PHE A 9 11.25 -5.64 26.97
C PHE A 9 12.03 -6.57 27.89
N THR A 10 13.03 -6.07 28.59
CA THR A 10 13.59 -6.75 29.77
C THR A 10 14.11 -5.72 30.75
N TYR A 11 13.23 -5.19 31.59
CA TYR A 11 13.61 -4.79 32.94
C TYR A 11 12.51 -5.26 33.90
N SER A 12 12.84 -6.34 34.61
CA SER A 12 12.22 -6.76 35.85
C SER A 12 12.46 -5.67 36.90
N THR A 13 11.40 -5.15 37.51
CA THR A 13 11.42 -4.73 38.91
C THR A 13 10.02 -4.94 39.49
N SER A 14 9.98 -5.76 40.52
CA SER A 14 8.85 -5.99 41.41
C SER A 14 8.42 -4.69 42.10
N LEU A 15 7.17 -4.29 41.92
CA LEU A 15 6.45 -3.50 42.91
C LEU A 15 5.04 -4.08 43.02
N SER A 16 4.84 -4.82 44.10
CA SER A 16 3.56 -5.32 44.56
C SER A 16 2.69 -4.15 45.02
N PHE A 17 1.62 -3.87 44.28
CA PHE A 17 0.44 -3.22 44.82
C PHE A 17 -0.69 -4.24 44.91
N ILE A 18 -1.06 -4.56 46.14
CA ILE A 18 -2.24 -5.34 46.49
C ILE A 18 -3.45 -4.41 46.27
N CYS A 19 -4.30 -4.73 45.30
CA CYS A 19 -5.68 -4.24 45.29
C CYS A 19 -6.61 -5.44 45.17
N ASN A 20 -7.28 -5.74 46.27
CA ASN A 20 -8.29 -6.78 46.42
C ASN A 20 -9.59 -6.28 45.76
N CYS A 21 -9.99 -6.83 44.61
CA CYS A 21 -11.40 -6.78 44.21
C CYS A 21 -11.79 -7.90 43.22
N SER A 22 -12.53 -8.86 43.77
CA SER A 22 -13.56 -9.75 43.19
C SER A 22 -13.40 -10.33 41.77
N LYS A 23 -13.28 -11.67 41.76
CA LYS A 23 -13.52 -12.65 40.68
C LYS A 23 -14.34 -12.13 39.48
N ARG A 24 -13.74 -12.11 38.29
CA ARG A 24 -14.40 -12.40 36.99
C ARG A 24 -13.37 -13.00 36.01
N ASN A 25 -13.84 -13.96 35.22
CA ASN A 25 -13.06 -14.95 34.46
C ASN A 25 -11.92 -14.38 33.60
N SER A 26 -10.73 -14.99 33.76
CA SER A 26 -9.57 -14.80 32.89
C SER A 26 -9.78 -15.53 31.56
N PHE A 27 -9.99 -14.79 30.48
CA PHE A 27 -9.77 -15.30 29.12
C PHE A 27 -8.41 -14.81 28.64
N ARG A 28 -7.43 -15.72 28.66
CA ARG A 28 -6.09 -15.51 28.14
C ARG A 28 -6.10 -15.85 26.64
N VAL A 29 -6.20 -14.85 25.76
CA VAL A 29 -6.03 -15.07 24.32
C VAL A 29 -4.53 -15.13 24.01
N ARG A 30 -4.03 -16.33 23.68
CA ARG A 30 -2.72 -16.52 23.05
C ARG A 30 -2.85 -16.17 21.56
N CYS A 31 -2.07 -15.21 21.08
CA CYS A 31 -1.80 -15.08 19.65
C CYS A 31 -0.85 -16.22 19.24
N ASN A 32 -1.38 -17.22 18.53
CA ASN A 32 -0.56 -18.07 17.70
C ASN A 32 -0.39 -17.39 16.34
N VAL A 33 0.82 -17.43 15.80
CA VAL A 33 1.11 -17.07 14.40
C VAL A 33 0.33 -18.05 13.51
N ILE A 34 -0.53 -17.54 12.65
CA ILE A 34 -1.36 -18.35 11.74
C ILE A 34 -0.68 -18.34 10.35
N GLU A 35 -0.48 -19.55 9.81
CA GLU A 35 -0.07 -19.87 8.45
C GLU A 35 -0.94 -19.20 7.36
N PRO A 36 -0.45 -19.07 6.11
CA PRO A 36 -1.14 -18.31 5.07
C PRO A 36 -2.55 -18.84 4.78
N LEU A 37 -3.52 -17.93 4.82
CA LEU A 37 -4.94 -18.17 4.59
C LEU A 37 -5.17 -18.74 3.18
N LYS A 38 -5.64 -19.98 3.11
CA LYS A 38 -6.31 -20.52 1.93
C LYS A 38 -7.71 -19.92 1.86
N TYR A 39 -8.01 -19.18 0.80
CA TYR A 39 -9.36 -18.68 0.52
C TYR A 39 -10.18 -19.78 -0.16
N ASP A 40 -11.14 -20.37 0.58
CA ASP A 40 -12.16 -21.30 0.06
C ASP A 40 -13.45 -20.57 -0.33
N ASN A 41 -13.35 -19.47 -1.06
CA ASN A 41 -14.52 -18.85 -1.70
C ASN A 41 -14.21 -18.63 -3.18
N GLY A 42 -14.88 -19.41 -4.02
CA GLY A 42 -14.80 -19.30 -5.48
C GLY A 42 -15.20 -17.91 -6.00
N PRO A 43 -14.95 -17.63 -7.29
CA PRO A 43 -15.10 -16.29 -7.84
C PRO A 43 -16.56 -15.78 -7.74
N PRO A 44 -16.77 -14.48 -7.48
CA PRO A 44 -18.12 -13.92 -7.34
C PRO A 44 -18.85 -13.89 -8.69
N CYS A 45 -20.05 -14.46 -8.72
CA CYS A 45 -20.95 -14.46 -9.88
C CYS A 45 -21.79 -13.17 -9.92
N ILE A 46 -21.81 -12.50 -11.08
CA ILE A 46 -22.72 -11.38 -11.38
C ILE A 46 -24.11 -11.98 -11.71
N SER A 47 -25.15 -11.51 -11.03
CA SER A 47 -26.53 -11.94 -11.28
C SER A 47 -27.08 -11.33 -12.57
N ILE A 48 -27.13 -12.14 -13.64
CA ILE A 48 -27.81 -11.78 -14.88
C ILE A 48 -29.27 -12.23 -14.80
N LEU A 49 -30.15 -11.30 -15.19
CA LEU A 49 -31.60 -11.38 -15.29
C LEU A 49 -32.15 -12.72 -15.84
N ASN A 50 -33.21 -13.19 -15.19
CA ASN A 50 -34.10 -14.25 -15.67
C ASN A 50 -34.58 -14.00 -17.11
N ASN A 51 -34.40 -14.99 -17.98
CA ASN A 51 -35.33 -15.35 -19.05
C ASN A 51 -34.97 -16.75 -19.57
N ASN A 52 -35.66 -17.78 -19.05
CA ASN A 52 -35.60 -19.14 -19.56
C ASN A 52 -36.68 -19.33 -20.63
N LEU A 53 -36.28 -19.40 -21.90
CA LEU A 53 -36.98 -20.14 -22.96
C LEU A 53 -36.13 -20.11 -24.25
N LEU A 54 -35.24 -21.09 -24.41
CA LEU A 54 -35.02 -21.79 -25.68
C LEU A 54 -33.97 -22.89 -25.56
N ASP A 55 -34.40 -24.05 -26.03
CA ASP A 55 -33.70 -25.33 -26.09
C ASP A 55 -32.60 -25.38 -27.17
N SER A 56 -31.69 -26.33 -26.95
CA SER A 56 -30.86 -27.05 -27.94
C SER A 56 -29.54 -26.43 -28.47
N LYS A 57 -28.46 -27.17 -28.18
CA LYS A 57 -27.19 -27.28 -28.92
C LYS A 57 -26.53 -25.98 -29.38
N PHE A 58 -25.63 -25.44 -28.56
CA PHE A 58 -24.53 -24.62 -29.05
C PHE A 58 -23.21 -25.10 -28.45
N HIS A 59 -22.25 -25.39 -29.35
CA HIS A 59 -20.86 -25.63 -29.01
C HIS A 59 -20.37 -24.60 -27.99
N LEU A 60 -19.74 -25.08 -26.91
CA LEU A 60 -18.95 -24.24 -26.00
C LEU A 60 -17.67 -23.81 -26.71
N GLY A 61 -17.81 -23.03 -27.79
CA GLY A 61 -16.75 -22.19 -28.29
C GLY A 61 -16.51 -21.12 -27.25
N ASN A 62 -15.29 -21.10 -26.69
CA ASN A 62 -14.75 -20.01 -25.89
C ASN A 62 -14.83 -18.71 -26.69
N THR A 63 -16.00 -18.09 -26.72
CA THR A 63 -16.18 -16.73 -27.23
C THR A 63 -15.89 -15.83 -26.04
N MET A 64 -14.62 -15.79 -25.64
CA MET A 64 -14.13 -14.74 -24.75
C MET A 64 -14.52 -13.43 -25.41
N ILE A 65 -15.28 -12.62 -24.68
CA ILE A 65 -15.65 -11.27 -25.05
C ILE A 65 -14.34 -10.53 -25.37
N LYS A 66 -14.00 -10.44 -26.66
CA LYS A 66 -12.96 -9.54 -27.16
C LYS A 66 -13.52 -8.13 -27.04
N ASN A 67 -13.53 -7.63 -25.81
CA ASN A 67 -13.51 -6.19 -25.62
C ASN A 67 -12.18 -5.74 -26.21
N ASP A 68 -12.27 -4.99 -27.31
CA ASP A 68 -11.17 -4.30 -27.97
C ASP A 68 -10.63 -3.15 -27.09
N THR A 69 -10.59 -3.37 -25.78
CA THR A 69 -9.90 -2.50 -24.85
C THR A 69 -8.44 -2.73 -25.13
N ARG A 70 -7.82 -1.78 -25.82
CA ARG A 70 -6.36 -1.69 -26.02
C ARG A 70 -5.61 -1.46 -24.69
N LEU A 71 -6.16 -1.89 -23.57
CA LEU A 71 -5.61 -1.77 -22.23
C LEU A 71 -4.69 -2.96 -21.96
N ARG A 72 -3.49 -2.68 -21.46
CA ARG A 72 -2.50 -3.71 -21.10
C ARG A 72 -1.96 -3.43 -19.72
N ILE A 73 -1.90 -4.46 -18.88
CA ILE A 73 -1.33 -4.37 -17.52
C ILE A 73 -0.06 -5.20 -17.51
N PHE A 74 1.06 -4.60 -17.12
CA PHE A 74 2.31 -5.33 -16.87
C PHE A 74 2.71 -5.17 -15.42
N SER A 75 3.33 -6.22 -14.89
CA SER A 75 3.94 -6.20 -13.56
C SER A 75 5.44 -6.06 -13.68
N GLY A 76 6.05 -5.26 -12.82
CA GLY A 76 7.45 -5.48 -12.47
C GLY A 76 7.60 -6.57 -11.41
N THR A 77 8.80 -6.68 -10.84
CA THR A 77 9.21 -7.72 -9.90
C THR A 77 8.96 -7.40 -8.44
N ALA A 78 8.62 -6.13 -8.11
CA ALA A 78 8.48 -5.69 -6.73
C ALA A 78 7.25 -6.30 -6.02
N ASN A 79 6.13 -6.45 -6.72
CA ASN A 79 4.95 -7.12 -6.18
C ASN A 79 4.07 -7.74 -7.30
N PRO A 80 4.46 -8.90 -7.85
CA PRO A 80 3.68 -9.57 -8.90
C PRO A 80 2.34 -10.10 -8.43
N ALA A 81 2.20 -10.43 -7.14
CA ALA A 81 0.94 -10.91 -6.57
C ALA A 81 -0.16 -9.84 -6.67
N LEU A 82 0.15 -8.60 -6.26
CA LEU A 82 -0.79 -7.48 -6.36
C LEU A 82 -1.19 -7.19 -7.81
N SER A 83 -0.23 -7.22 -8.74
CA SER A 83 -0.52 -7.03 -10.16
C SER A 83 -1.47 -8.10 -10.69
N GLN A 84 -1.28 -9.35 -10.27
CA GLN A 84 -2.15 -10.46 -10.64
C GLN A 84 -3.56 -10.25 -10.08
N GLU A 85 -3.72 -9.87 -8.81
CA GLU A 85 -5.01 -9.56 -8.21
C GLU A 85 -5.75 -8.44 -8.94
N ILE A 86 -5.05 -7.35 -9.29
CA ILE A 86 -5.60 -6.24 -10.08
C ILE A 86 -6.09 -6.75 -11.45
N SER A 87 -5.27 -7.55 -12.15
CA SER A 87 -5.63 -8.08 -13.47
C SER A 87 -6.85 -9.00 -13.41
N CYS A 88 -6.89 -9.91 -12.43
CA CYS A 88 -8.02 -10.81 -12.19
C CYS A 88 -9.29 -10.04 -11.88
N TYR A 89 -9.22 -9.01 -11.03
CA TYR A 89 -10.37 -8.17 -10.70
C TYR A 89 -10.93 -7.43 -11.93
N MET A 90 -10.06 -7.05 -12.87
CA MET A 90 -10.46 -6.41 -14.13
C MET A 90 -10.91 -7.42 -15.21
N GLY A 91 -10.81 -8.72 -14.96
CA GLY A 91 -11.08 -9.77 -15.95
C GLY A 91 -10.05 -9.80 -17.10
N LEU A 92 -8.81 -9.40 -16.82
CA LEU A 92 -7.70 -9.33 -17.77
C LEU A 92 -6.56 -10.25 -17.35
N ASP A 93 -5.76 -10.68 -18.32
CA ASP A 93 -4.49 -11.36 -18.05
C ASP A 93 -3.35 -10.34 -17.94
N LEU A 94 -2.34 -10.66 -17.13
CA LEU A 94 -1.09 -9.90 -17.13
C LEU A 94 -0.37 -10.04 -18.47
N GLY A 95 0.07 -8.90 -18.99
CA GLY A 95 0.87 -8.81 -20.20
C GLY A 95 2.21 -9.52 -20.03
N LYS A 96 2.66 -10.15 -21.11
CA LYS A 96 3.90 -10.94 -21.09
C LYS A 96 5.12 -10.01 -21.15
N ILE A 97 5.89 -9.97 -20.07
CA ILE A 97 7.13 -9.20 -19.97
C ILE A 97 8.25 -10.09 -19.40
N LYS A 98 9.44 -9.97 -19.98
CA LYS A 98 10.63 -10.66 -19.52
C LYS A 98 11.55 -9.66 -18.83
N ILE A 99 11.73 -9.83 -17.53
CA ILE A 99 12.64 -9.03 -16.72
C ILE A 99 13.75 -9.96 -16.21
N LYS A 100 15.01 -9.60 -16.43
CA LYS A 100 16.17 -10.34 -15.91
C LYS A 100 17.27 -9.37 -15.49
N ARG A 101 18.23 -9.87 -14.71
CA ARG A 101 19.45 -9.16 -14.37
C ARG A 101 20.63 -9.74 -15.14
N PHE A 102 21.49 -8.89 -15.67
CA PHE A 102 22.77 -9.29 -16.23
C PHE A 102 23.75 -9.66 -15.10
N ALA A 103 24.91 -10.21 -15.45
CA ALA A 103 25.90 -10.70 -14.48
C ALA A 103 26.48 -9.57 -13.59
N ASP A 104 26.44 -8.33 -14.06
CA ASP A 104 26.85 -7.11 -13.36
C ASP A 104 25.70 -6.43 -12.58
N GLY A 105 24.48 -6.96 -12.65
CA GLY A 105 23.30 -6.45 -11.96
C GLY A 105 22.44 -5.48 -12.77
N GLU A 106 22.82 -5.15 -14.02
CA GLU A 106 22.02 -4.29 -14.88
C GLU A 106 20.66 -4.93 -15.24
N ILE A 107 19.64 -4.09 -15.43
CA ILE A 107 18.26 -4.52 -15.65
C ILE A 107 17.99 -4.67 -17.14
N TYR A 108 17.54 -5.86 -17.54
CA TYR A 108 17.02 -6.10 -18.87
C TYR A 108 15.51 -6.28 -18.83
N VAL A 109 14.81 -5.53 -19.67
CA VAL A 109 13.36 -5.63 -19.86
C VAL A 109 13.05 -5.86 -21.33
N GLN A 110 12.18 -6.83 -21.62
CA GLN A 110 11.67 -7.08 -22.95
C GLN A 110 10.17 -7.39 -22.90
N LEU A 111 9.37 -6.56 -23.56
CA LEU A 111 7.96 -6.84 -23.82
C LEU A 111 7.86 -8.02 -24.80
N GLN A 112 7.09 -9.05 -24.46
CA GLN A 112 6.89 -10.26 -25.27
C GLN A 112 5.64 -10.17 -26.15
N GLU A 113 4.94 -9.02 -26.13
CA GLU A 113 3.76 -8.74 -26.91
C GLU A 113 3.75 -7.28 -27.39
N SER A 114 2.98 -7.01 -28.45
CA SER A 114 2.87 -5.66 -29.00
C SER A 114 2.01 -4.78 -28.09
N VAL A 115 2.54 -3.60 -27.74
CA VAL A 115 1.83 -2.55 -27.00
C VAL A 115 1.54 -1.32 -27.86
N ARG A 116 1.73 -1.42 -29.19
CA ARG A 116 1.58 -0.27 -30.09
C ARG A 116 0.15 0.26 -30.05
N GLY A 117 0.00 1.54 -29.73
CA GLY A 117 -1.31 2.20 -29.65
C GLY A 117 -2.17 1.76 -28.46
N CYS A 118 -1.60 1.00 -27.52
CA CYS A 118 -2.26 0.55 -26.31
C CYS A 118 -2.13 1.57 -25.16
N ASP A 119 -3.10 1.52 -24.25
CA ASP A 119 -3.05 2.18 -22.95
C ASP A 119 -2.43 1.20 -21.94
N VAL A 120 -1.21 1.48 -21.53
CA VAL A 120 -0.38 0.57 -20.73
C VAL A 120 -0.36 1.02 -19.28
N PHE A 121 -0.60 0.08 -18.36
CA PHE A 121 -0.50 0.25 -16.93
C PHE A 121 0.66 -0.59 -16.41
N LEU A 122 1.64 0.06 -15.77
CA LEU A 122 2.82 -0.59 -15.22
C LEU A 122 2.71 -0.61 -13.70
N VAL A 123 2.44 -1.78 -13.12
CA VAL A 123 2.32 -1.95 -11.67
C VAL A 123 3.70 -2.27 -11.11
N GLN A 124 4.29 -1.31 -10.39
CA GLN A 124 5.59 -1.47 -9.76
C GLN A 124 5.69 -0.57 -8.51
N PRO A 125 5.48 -1.15 -7.31
CA PRO A 125 5.88 -0.50 -6.06
C PRO A 125 7.38 -0.21 -6.05
N THR A 126 7.78 0.90 -5.42
CA THR A 126 9.20 1.29 -5.28
C THR A 126 9.70 1.01 -3.85
N CYS A 127 9.33 -0.16 -3.33
CA CYS A 127 9.72 -0.71 -2.02
C CYS A 127 11.16 -1.27 -2.04
N PRO A 128 11.77 -1.63 -0.90
CA PRO A 128 13.08 -2.29 -0.89
C PRO A 128 13.09 -3.56 -1.76
N PRO A 129 14.10 -3.75 -2.62
CA PRO A 129 15.27 -2.91 -2.83
C PRO A 129 14.94 -1.69 -3.74
N ALA A 130 14.96 -0.50 -3.15
CA ALA A 130 14.23 0.67 -3.68
C ALA A 130 14.80 1.19 -5.00
N ASN A 131 16.14 1.22 -5.11
CA ASN A 131 16.82 1.75 -6.29
C ASN A 131 16.62 0.81 -7.48
N GLU A 132 16.71 -0.48 -7.25
CA GLU A 132 16.50 -1.52 -8.26
C GLU A 132 15.06 -1.50 -8.77
N ASN A 133 14.08 -1.34 -7.89
CA ASN A 133 12.67 -1.29 -8.25
C ASN A 133 12.31 -0.01 -9.00
N ILE A 134 12.91 1.15 -8.64
CA ILE A 134 12.78 2.39 -9.38
C ILE A 134 13.40 2.25 -10.77
N MET A 135 14.65 1.78 -10.86
CA MET A 135 15.32 1.58 -12.15
C MET A 135 14.55 0.62 -13.05
N GLU A 136 13.98 -0.45 -12.48
CA GLU A 136 13.15 -1.38 -13.23
C GLU A 136 11.90 -0.70 -13.81
N LEU A 137 11.19 0.11 -13.01
CA LEU A 137 10.05 0.89 -13.49
C LEU A 137 10.46 1.83 -14.64
N LEU A 138 11.57 2.55 -14.49
CA LEU A 138 12.05 3.49 -15.52
C LEU A 138 12.38 2.76 -16.83
N VAL A 139 13.05 1.61 -16.76
CA VAL A 139 13.38 0.79 -17.95
C VAL A 139 12.10 0.20 -18.57
N MET A 140 11.11 -0.20 -17.77
CA MET A 140 9.81 -0.65 -18.28
C MET A 140 9.05 0.47 -19.01
N ILE A 141 9.04 1.69 -18.47
CA ILE A 141 8.44 2.87 -19.10
C ILE A 141 9.12 3.15 -20.45
N ASP A 142 10.45 3.20 -20.48
CA ASP A 142 11.21 3.45 -21.71
C ASP A 142 10.94 2.36 -22.78
N ALA A 143 10.89 1.09 -22.37
CA ALA A 143 10.55 -0.02 -23.28
C ALA A 143 9.15 0.15 -23.89
N CYS A 144 8.15 0.52 -23.10
CA CYS A 144 6.79 0.77 -23.60
C CYS A 144 6.72 1.98 -24.54
N ARG A 145 7.43 3.06 -24.21
CA ARG A 145 7.50 4.27 -25.01
C ARG A 145 8.11 3.98 -26.39
N ARG A 146 9.25 3.28 -26.42
CA ARG A 146 9.92 2.89 -27.68
C ARG A 146 9.08 1.89 -28.49
N ALA A 147 8.30 1.05 -27.82
CA ALA A 147 7.33 0.16 -28.46
C ALA A 147 6.04 0.88 -28.94
N SER A 148 6.00 2.22 -28.87
CA SER A 148 4.90 3.07 -29.36
C SER A 148 3.57 2.85 -28.62
N ALA A 149 3.62 2.62 -27.30
CA ALA A 149 2.44 2.72 -26.46
C ALA A 149 1.78 4.10 -26.60
N LYS A 150 0.44 4.16 -26.58
CA LYS A 150 -0.31 5.41 -26.71
C LYS A 150 -0.23 6.21 -25.42
N ASN A 151 -0.50 5.55 -24.30
CA ASN A 151 -0.41 6.12 -22.96
C ASN A 151 0.29 5.10 -22.04
N ILE A 152 1.12 5.61 -21.13
CA ILE A 152 1.83 4.83 -20.12
C ILE A 152 1.46 5.41 -18.75
N THR A 153 0.74 4.63 -17.96
CA THR A 153 0.38 4.97 -16.58
C THR A 153 1.27 4.17 -15.63
N ALA A 154 2.09 4.86 -14.84
CA ALA A 154 2.87 4.24 -13.78
C ALA A 154 1.99 4.05 -12.54
N VAL A 155 1.67 2.80 -12.21
CA VAL A 155 0.92 2.43 -11.02
C VAL A 155 1.93 2.11 -9.92
N ILE A 156 2.02 2.99 -8.93
CA ILE A 156 3.02 2.97 -7.86
C ILE A 156 2.29 2.86 -6.50
N PRO A 157 1.88 1.65 -6.08
CA PRO A 157 1.15 1.45 -4.82
C PRO A 157 1.94 1.94 -3.59
N TYR A 158 3.27 1.82 -3.63
CA TYR A 158 4.17 2.41 -2.65
C TYR A 158 5.17 3.32 -3.35
N PHE A 159 5.11 4.62 -3.05
CA PHE A 159 6.08 5.60 -3.55
C PHE A 159 7.28 5.71 -2.59
N GLY A 160 8.37 5.03 -2.94
CA GLY A 160 9.68 5.17 -2.31
C GLY A 160 10.19 6.61 -2.41
N TYR A 161 11.14 6.98 -1.54
CA TYR A 161 11.63 8.35 -1.39
C TYR A 161 10.60 9.41 -0.98
N ALA A 162 9.32 9.08 -0.82
CA ALA A 162 8.27 10.03 -0.45
C ALA A 162 8.50 10.77 0.88
N ARG A 163 9.34 10.23 1.78
CA ARG A 163 9.72 10.89 3.05
C ARG A 163 10.75 12.02 2.88
N ALA A 164 11.46 12.05 1.76
CA ALA A 164 12.44 13.08 1.40
C ALA A 164 11.78 14.13 0.50
N ASP A 165 10.68 14.71 0.99
CA ASP A 165 9.82 15.65 0.29
C ASP A 165 10.17 17.11 0.55
N ARG A 166 11.00 17.43 1.56
CA ARG A 166 11.42 18.80 1.85
C ARG A 166 12.86 18.84 2.36
N LYS A 167 13.49 20.02 2.29
CA LYS A 167 14.77 20.28 2.94
C LYS A 167 14.52 20.65 4.40
N THR A 168 15.03 19.83 5.32
CA THR A 168 15.05 20.13 6.75
C THR A 168 16.34 20.84 7.17
N GLN A 169 17.43 20.59 6.43
CA GLN A 169 18.72 21.25 6.60
C GLN A 169 19.23 21.82 5.27
N GLY A 170 20.20 22.73 5.36
CA GLY A 170 20.88 23.25 4.18
C GLY A 170 21.58 22.13 3.40
N ARG A 171 21.56 22.21 2.07
CA ARG A 171 22.23 21.26 1.14
C ARG A 171 21.66 19.83 1.13
N GLU A 172 20.45 19.62 1.64
CA GLU A 172 19.72 18.36 1.46
C GLU A 172 19.09 18.24 0.07
N SER A 173 18.90 17.01 -0.41
CA SER A 173 18.15 16.71 -1.63
C SER A 173 16.65 16.59 -1.35
N ILE A 174 15.83 16.93 -2.33
CA ILE A 174 14.39 16.61 -2.33
C ILE A 174 14.24 15.38 -3.24
N ALA A 175 14.58 14.20 -2.71
CA ALA A 175 14.65 12.98 -3.50
C ALA A 175 13.29 12.57 -4.08
N ALA A 176 12.18 12.88 -3.40
CA ALA A 176 10.84 12.65 -3.94
C ALA A 176 10.61 13.39 -5.28
N LYS A 177 11.06 14.66 -5.40
CA LYS A 177 10.97 15.44 -6.65
C LYS A 177 11.95 14.91 -7.70
N LEU A 178 13.15 14.49 -7.31
CA LEU A 178 14.09 13.85 -8.23
C LEU A 178 13.47 12.61 -8.88
N VAL A 179 12.90 11.70 -8.08
CA VAL A 179 12.27 10.47 -8.60
C VAL A 179 11.05 10.79 -9.45
N ALA A 180 10.22 11.76 -9.05
CA ALA A 180 9.09 12.22 -9.86
C ALA A 180 9.52 12.74 -11.25
N ASN A 181 10.60 13.51 -11.30
CA ASN A 181 11.19 13.97 -12.56
C ASN A 181 11.68 12.80 -13.41
N LEU A 182 12.38 11.83 -12.83
CA LEU A 182 12.88 10.67 -13.57
C LEU A 182 11.74 9.85 -14.19
N ILE A 183 10.65 9.63 -13.46
CA ILE A 183 9.46 8.92 -13.96
C ILE A 183 8.82 9.69 -15.12
N THR A 184 8.72 11.01 -14.98
CA THR A 184 8.16 11.90 -16.01
C THR A 184 9.02 11.89 -17.28
N GLU A 185 10.34 12.05 -17.14
CA GLU A 185 11.29 12.10 -18.25
C GLU A 185 11.44 10.75 -18.97
N ALA A 186 11.36 9.62 -18.24
CA ALA A 186 11.30 8.29 -18.84
C ALA A 186 10.12 8.18 -19.83
N GLY A 187 9.04 8.91 -19.59
CA GLY A 187 7.91 9.07 -20.50
C GLY A 187 6.61 8.50 -19.96
N ALA A 188 6.42 8.47 -18.64
CA ALA A 188 5.10 8.23 -18.07
C ALA A 188 4.16 9.40 -18.42
N ASN A 189 2.93 9.09 -18.79
CA ASN A 189 1.89 10.09 -19.09
C ASN A 189 1.04 10.42 -17.86
N ARG A 190 0.97 9.49 -16.89
CA ARG A 190 0.15 9.57 -15.69
C ARG A 190 0.77 8.72 -14.58
N VAL A 191 0.55 9.11 -13.33
CA VAL A 191 0.91 8.31 -12.17
C VAL A 191 -0.34 7.99 -11.36
N LEU A 192 -0.48 6.74 -10.93
CA LEU A 192 -1.46 6.33 -9.93
C LEU A 192 -0.69 5.92 -8.69
N ALA A 193 -0.91 6.59 -7.56
CA ALA A 193 -0.24 6.29 -6.31
C ALA A 193 -1.22 6.13 -5.16
N CYS A 194 -0.89 5.27 -4.20
CA CYS A 194 -1.70 5.07 -3.00
C CYS A 194 -1.07 5.74 -1.79
N ASP A 195 -1.87 6.47 -1.02
CA ASP A 195 -1.53 7.07 0.28
C ASP A 195 -0.12 7.69 0.35
N LEU A 196 0.13 8.69 -0.49
CA LEU A 196 1.38 9.44 -0.50
C LEU A 196 1.70 10.02 0.89
N HIS A 197 3.00 10.05 1.23
CA HIS A 197 3.50 10.58 2.51
C HIS A 197 2.96 11.99 2.80
N SER A 198 3.04 12.85 1.81
CA SER A 198 2.49 14.20 1.84
C SER A 198 1.61 14.42 0.63
N GLY A 199 0.45 15.05 0.81
CA GLY A 199 -0.40 15.47 -0.30
C GLY A 199 0.31 16.45 -1.25
N GLN A 200 1.32 17.16 -0.76
CA GLN A 200 2.14 18.07 -1.58
C GLN A 200 2.97 17.31 -2.61
N SER A 201 3.28 16.03 -2.39
CA SER A 201 4.06 15.21 -3.33
C SER A 201 3.39 15.05 -4.69
N MET A 202 2.06 15.22 -4.78
CA MET A 202 1.35 15.26 -6.06
C MET A 202 1.86 16.40 -6.96
N GLY A 203 2.21 17.55 -6.36
CA GLY A 203 2.76 18.71 -7.09
C GLY A 203 4.20 18.52 -7.57
N TYR A 204 4.84 17.38 -7.29
CA TYR A 204 6.16 17.07 -7.82
C TYR A 204 6.12 16.50 -9.22
N PHE A 205 4.99 15.98 -9.66
CA PHE A 205 4.82 15.46 -11.00
C PHE A 205 4.31 16.56 -11.91
N ASP A 206 4.96 16.72 -13.06
CA ASP A 206 4.51 17.64 -14.11
C ASP A 206 3.42 17.00 -15.01
N ILE A 207 2.98 15.78 -14.64
CA ILE A 207 1.96 14.97 -15.27
C ILE A 207 0.82 14.67 -14.27
N PRO A 208 -0.40 14.32 -14.75
CA PRO A 208 -1.52 14.01 -13.85
C PRO A 208 -1.20 12.88 -12.87
N VAL A 209 -1.59 13.07 -11.61
CA VAL A 209 -1.45 12.09 -10.53
C VAL A 209 -2.82 11.75 -9.97
N ASP A 210 -3.19 10.48 -10.04
CA ASP A 210 -4.36 9.95 -9.36
C ASP A 210 -3.93 9.39 -8.00
N HIS A 211 -4.33 10.09 -6.94
CA HIS A 211 -4.01 9.72 -5.56
C HIS A 211 -5.17 8.95 -4.92
N VAL A 212 -4.96 7.66 -4.69
CA VAL A 212 -5.94 6.75 -4.11
C VAL A 212 -5.70 6.64 -2.59
N TYR A 213 -6.78 6.70 -1.82
CA TYR A 213 -6.72 6.56 -0.36
C TYR A 213 -7.14 5.14 0.06
N GLY A 214 -6.30 4.46 0.84
CA GLY A 214 -6.61 3.16 1.45
C GLY A 214 -7.52 3.27 2.68
N GLN A 215 -7.81 4.50 3.14
CA GLN A 215 -8.65 4.75 4.31
C GLN A 215 -9.99 3.98 4.30
N PRO A 216 -10.79 3.94 3.22
CA PRO A 216 -12.07 3.24 3.22
C PRO A 216 -11.91 1.75 3.54
N VAL A 217 -10.92 1.09 2.93
CA VAL A 217 -10.64 -0.35 3.14
C VAL A 217 -10.27 -0.63 4.60
N ILE A 218 -9.45 0.24 5.19
CA ILE A 218 -9.06 0.11 6.59
C ILE A 218 -10.26 0.30 7.53
N LEU A 219 -11.14 1.26 7.23
CA LEU A 219 -12.34 1.50 8.02
C LEU A 219 -13.30 0.31 7.96
N ASP A 220 -13.52 -0.26 6.78
CA ASP A 220 -14.37 -1.44 6.59
C ASP A 220 -13.80 -2.64 7.36
N TYR A 221 -12.48 -2.85 7.31
CA TYR A 221 -11.80 -3.88 8.10
C TYR A 221 -11.96 -3.67 9.61
N LEU A 222 -11.83 -2.44 10.10
CA LEU A 222 -12.01 -2.14 11.52
C LEU A 222 -13.47 -2.33 11.96
N ALA A 223 -14.43 -1.94 11.13
CA ALA A 223 -15.84 -2.16 11.37
C ALA A 223 -16.16 -3.66 11.44
N SER A 224 -15.53 -4.49 10.60
CA SER A 224 -15.72 -5.94 10.61
C SER A 224 -15.17 -6.63 11.87
N LYS A 225 -14.34 -5.96 12.67
CA LYS A 225 -13.82 -6.50 13.94
C LYS A 225 -14.77 -6.32 15.12
N ALA A 226 -15.93 -5.68 14.93
CA ALA A 226 -16.95 -5.48 15.95
C ALA A 226 -16.39 -4.88 17.26
N ILE A 227 -15.43 -3.96 17.13
CA ILE A 227 -14.86 -3.24 18.27
C ILE A 227 -15.91 -2.23 18.74
N SER A 228 -16.26 -2.25 20.03
CA SER A 228 -17.17 -1.27 20.62
C SER A 228 -16.61 0.14 20.44
N SER A 229 -17.46 1.09 20.03
CA SER A 229 -17.08 2.50 19.89
C SER A 229 -16.54 3.09 21.19
N ASP A 230 -17.03 2.60 22.33
CA ASP A 230 -16.66 3.07 23.66
C ASP A 230 -15.26 2.59 24.09
N ASP A 231 -14.79 1.51 23.47
CA ASP A 231 -13.46 0.93 23.70
C ASP A 231 -12.46 1.36 22.63
N LEU A 232 -12.75 2.37 21.83
CA LEU A 232 -11.92 2.76 20.70
C LEU A 232 -11.17 4.06 20.95
N VAL A 233 -9.85 4.05 20.76
CA VAL A 233 -9.05 5.28 20.69
C VAL A 233 -8.19 5.27 19.45
N VAL A 234 -8.27 6.32 18.65
CA VAL A 234 -7.41 6.55 17.50
C VAL A 234 -6.15 7.27 17.96
N VAL A 235 -4.98 6.75 17.63
CA VAL A 235 -3.70 7.32 18.07
C VAL A 235 -2.88 7.80 16.88
N SER A 236 -2.47 9.06 16.93
CA SER A 236 -1.46 9.62 16.03
C SER A 236 -0.07 9.39 16.63
N PRO A 237 0.85 8.68 15.93
CA PRO A 237 2.18 8.34 16.44
C PRO A 237 3.16 9.52 16.44
N ASP A 238 2.82 10.60 15.74
CA ASP A 238 3.53 11.87 15.75
C ASP A 238 2.59 13.02 15.40
N VAL A 239 3.09 14.25 15.49
CA VAL A 239 2.34 15.48 15.16
C VAL A 239 1.98 15.54 13.67
N GLY A 240 2.81 14.97 12.79
CA GLY A 240 2.57 14.98 11.34
C GLY A 240 1.36 14.14 10.93
N GLY A 241 1.09 13.06 11.64
CA GLY A 241 -0.06 12.17 11.40
C GLY A 241 -1.40 12.67 11.94
N VAL A 242 -1.44 13.77 12.71
CA VAL A 242 -2.63 14.17 13.49
C VAL A 242 -3.83 14.44 12.60
N ALA A 243 -3.64 15.11 11.46
CA ALA A 243 -4.72 15.40 10.52
C ALA A 243 -5.36 14.11 9.96
N ARG A 244 -4.54 13.10 9.63
CA ARG A 244 -5.02 11.79 9.18
C ARG A 244 -5.74 11.03 10.28
N ALA A 245 -5.12 10.96 11.47
CA ALA A 245 -5.72 10.29 12.63
C ALA A 245 -7.07 10.92 13.00
N ARG A 246 -7.19 12.25 12.94
CA ARG A 246 -8.45 12.98 13.13
C ARG A 246 -9.49 12.62 12.06
N ALA A 247 -9.09 12.54 10.79
CA ALA A 247 -9.99 12.17 9.70
C ALA A 247 -10.54 10.73 9.85
N PHE A 248 -9.72 9.81 10.35
CA PHE A 248 -10.16 8.46 10.71
C PHE A 248 -11.10 8.46 11.92
N ALA A 249 -10.73 9.15 12.99
CA ALA A 249 -11.55 9.26 14.19
C ALA A 249 -12.97 9.76 13.90
N LYS A 250 -13.09 10.77 13.02
CA LYS A 250 -14.39 11.31 12.59
C LYS A 250 -15.29 10.25 11.93
N LYS A 251 -14.70 9.35 11.14
CA LYS A 251 -15.43 8.26 10.46
C LYS A 251 -15.75 7.08 11.39
N LEU A 252 -15.04 6.98 12.52
CA LEU A 252 -15.23 5.97 13.57
C LEU A 252 -16.06 6.56 14.71
N SER A 253 -17.25 7.10 14.39
CA SER A 253 -18.18 7.68 15.37
C SER A 253 -17.56 8.75 16.28
N ASP A 254 -16.73 9.63 15.72
CA ASP A 254 -15.99 10.66 16.45
C ASP A 254 -15.16 10.11 17.63
N ALA A 255 -14.50 8.96 17.41
CA ALA A 255 -13.66 8.31 18.41
C ALA A 255 -12.64 9.27 19.04
N PRO A 256 -12.30 9.08 20.33
CA PRO A 256 -11.23 9.79 21.00
C PRO A 256 -9.92 9.74 20.21
N LEU A 257 -9.24 10.89 20.11
CA LEU A 257 -7.92 11.03 19.50
C LEU A 257 -6.86 11.17 20.59
N ALA A 258 -5.80 10.37 20.53
CA ALA A 258 -4.58 10.55 21.31
C ALA A 258 -3.41 10.90 20.37
N ILE A 259 -2.46 11.70 20.86
CA ILE A 259 -1.31 12.16 20.09
C ILE A 259 -0.05 11.82 20.86
N VAL A 260 0.93 11.24 20.17
CA VAL A 260 2.24 10.94 20.73
C VAL A 260 3.20 12.07 20.40
N ASP A 261 3.79 12.71 21.42
CA ASP A 261 4.87 13.67 21.25
C ASP A 261 6.20 12.91 21.08
N LYS A 262 6.56 12.68 19.82
CA LYS A 262 7.79 12.00 19.44
C LYS A 262 8.88 13.03 19.15
N ARG A 263 9.93 13.08 19.99
CA ARG A 263 11.11 13.92 19.75
C ARG A 263 12.21 13.09 19.08
N ARG A 264 12.69 13.53 17.91
CA ARG A 264 13.80 12.89 17.19
C ARG A 264 15.09 13.69 17.42
N GLN A 265 16.14 13.03 17.89
CA GLN A 265 17.49 13.62 17.95
C GLN A 265 18.29 13.38 16.64
N GLY A 266 17.83 12.48 15.76
CA GLY A 266 18.45 12.20 14.45
C GLY A 266 17.60 11.29 13.56
N HIS A 267 18.10 10.98 12.37
CA HIS A 267 17.46 10.01 11.46
C HIS A 267 17.44 8.62 12.11
N ASN A 268 16.25 8.01 12.21
CA ASN A 268 16.01 6.68 12.82
C ASN A 268 16.17 6.55 14.35
N VAL A 269 16.44 7.63 15.10
CA VAL A 269 16.48 7.61 16.57
C VAL A 269 15.36 8.50 17.13
N ALA A 270 14.49 7.94 17.96
CA ALA A 270 13.36 8.68 18.52
C ALA A 270 13.06 8.31 19.97
N GLU A 271 12.85 9.33 20.79
CA GLU A 271 12.27 9.20 22.12
C GLU A 271 10.77 9.45 22.05
N VAL A 272 10.00 8.59 22.71
CA VAL A 272 8.53 8.64 22.72
C VAL A 272 8.07 9.14 24.09
N ARG A 273 7.33 10.25 24.12
CA ARG A 273 6.60 10.70 25.31
C ARG A 273 5.10 10.71 24.99
N PHE A 274 4.31 10.09 25.86
CA PHE A 274 2.86 10.11 25.73
C PHE A 274 2.34 11.46 26.22
N THR A 275 1.55 12.14 25.40
CA THR A 275 0.91 13.38 25.82
C THR A 275 -0.59 13.28 25.60
N TYR A 276 -1.28 13.11 26.72
CA TYR A 276 -2.72 13.27 26.96
C TYR A 276 -3.67 12.09 26.65
N LYS A 277 -4.60 11.95 27.61
CA LYS A 277 -5.69 10.98 27.84
C LYS A 277 -5.27 9.63 28.44
N LEU A 278 -5.73 9.39 29.68
CA LEU A 278 -5.71 8.11 30.39
C LEU A 278 -6.46 7.06 29.55
N VAL A 279 -5.75 6.35 28.67
CA VAL A 279 -6.26 5.17 27.97
C VAL A 279 -6.13 3.98 28.94
N SER A 280 -6.93 3.97 30.00
CA SER A 280 -6.77 2.97 31.05
C SER A 280 -7.35 1.60 30.67
N LEU A 281 -8.25 1.48 29.70
CA LEU A 281 -8.98 0.22 29.42
C LEU A 281 -9.46 0.04 27.97
N CYS A 282 -9.08 0.90 27.01
CA CYS A 282 -9.60 0.84 25.64
C CYS A 282 -8.72 0.03 24.68
N SER A 283 -9.34 -0.56 23.66
CA SER A 283 -8.67 -1.05 22.46
C SER A 283 -8.07 0.12 21.66
N MET A 284 -6.75 0.09 21.48
CA MET A 284 -6.01 1.19 20.87
C MET A 284 -5.77 0.91 19.38
N ILE A 285 -6.22 1.82 18.51
CA ILE A 285 -5.91 1.78 17.08
C ILE A 285 -4.85 2.84 16.79
N VAL A 286 -3.64 2.38 16.48
CA VAL A 286 -2.56 3.26 16.05
C VAL A 286 -2.63 3.44 14.54
N ILE A 287 -2.83 4.68 14.10
CA ILE A 287 -2.88 4.99 12.67
C ILE A 287 -1.53 5.51 12.25
N PHE A 288 -0.79 4.65 11.56
CA PHE A 288 0.41 5.04 10.85
C PHE A 288 0.07 5.69 9.52
N GLU A 289 1.08 6.29 8.90
CA GLU A 289 1.03 6.31 7.44
C GLU A 289 0.90 4.92 6.88
N VAL A 290 0.02 4.79 5.88
CA VAL A 290 -0.10 3.57 5.10
C VAL A 290 1.24 3.22 4.46
N SER A 291 2.09 4.19 4.12
CA SER A 291 3.49 3.96 3.73
C SER A 291 4.29 3.07 4.70
N PHE A 292 4.02 3.11 6.01
CA PHE A 292 4.68 2.25 6.99
C PHE A 292 4.03 0.86 7.07
N ILE A 293 2.70 0.78 6.89
CA ILE A 293 1.96 -0.49 6.86
C ILE A 293 2.28 -1.26 5.57
N LEU A 294 2.35 -0.58 4.42
CA LEU A 294 2.75 -1.17 3.13
C LEU A 294 4.21 -1.63 3.15
N HIS A 295 5.09 -0.97 3.92
CA HIS A 295 6.47 -1.45 4.12
C HIS A 295 6.55 -2.73 4.96
N ILE A 296 5.51 -3.08 5.71
CA ILE A 296 5.41 -4.34 6.47
C ILE A 296 4.72 -5.42 5.64
N LEU A 297 3.85 -5.03 4.70
CA LEU A 297 3.03 -5.94 3.88
C LEU A 297 3.64 -6.27 2.50
N ILE A 298 4.58 -5.45 2.00
CA ILE A 298 5.36 -5.69 0.78
C ILE A 298 6.77 -6.14 1.18
#